data_AF-A0A3M1QKG0-F1
#
_entry.id   AF-A0A3M1QKG0-F1
#
_cell.length_a   1.000
_cell.length_b   1.000
_cell.length_c   1.000
_cell.angle_alpha   90.00
_cell.angle_beta   90.00
_cell.angle_gamma   90.00
#
_symmetry.space_group_name_H-M   'P 1'
#
loop_
_entity.id
_entity.type
_entity.pdbx_description
1 polymer ?
#
loop_
_entity_poly.entity_id
_entity_poly.type
_entity_poly.pdbx_seq_one_letter_code
_entity_poly.pdbx_strand_id
1 'polypeptide(L)' 'MTARLVLAAMGILLLGYAVRGVTRGEITVKGVTARRDAEPAKFWFSVAVVGAFGAMLVAFSLFGRLEAG' A
#
# COMPACT_ATOMS: atom_id res chain seq x y z
N MET A 1 -0.54 3.14 22.20
CA MET A 1 -0.69 4.35 21.35
C MET A 1 0.31 4.35 20.18
N THR A 2 1.58 4.06 20.44
CA THR A 2 2.67 4.04 19.44
C THR A 2 2.41 3.11 18.25
N ALA A 3 1.92 1.89 18.47
CA ALA A 3 1.65 0.93 17.40
C ALA A 3 0.62 1.44 16.36
N ARG A 4 -0.43 2.15 16.81
CA ARG A 4 -1.44 2.73 15.90
C ARG A 4 -0.84 3.79 15.00
N LEU A 5 0.02 4.67 15.54
CA LEU A 5 0.70 5.70 14.75
C LEU A 5 1.64 5.09 13.71
N VAL A 6 2.37 4.02 14.07
CA VAL A 6 3.24 3.31 13.12
C VAL A 6 2.41 2.67 12.01
N LEU A 7 1.31 1.97 12.35
CA LEU A 7 0.41 1.37 11.35
C LEU A 7 -0.19 2.42 10.42
N ALA A 8 -0.64 3.56 10.97
CA ALA A 8 -1.16 4.67 10.18
C ALA A 8 -0.10 5.23 9.22
N ALA A 9 1.12 5.49 9.72
CA ALA A 9 2.22 6.00 8.90
C ALA A 9 2.60 5.02 7.78
N MET A 10 2.72 3.73 8.08
CA MET A 10 3.00 2.70 7.07
C MET A 10 1.88 2.60 6.02
N GLY A 11 0.62 2.67 6.47
CA GLY A 11 -0.54 2.66 5.58
C GLY A 11 -0.54 3.85 4.63
N ILE A 12 -0.31 5.06 5.14
CA ILE A 12 -0.19 6.29 4.35
C ILE A 12 0.97 6.20 3.36
N LEU A 13 2.13 5.68 3.78
CA LEU A 13 3.29 5.50 2.90
C LEU A 13 2.99 4.53 1.75
N LEU A 14 2.30 3.41 2.00
CA LEU A 14 1.91 2.45 0.96
C LEU A 14 0.89 3.05 -0.02
N LEU A 15 -0.10 3.78 0.49
CA LEU A 15 -1.06 4.48 -0.35
C LEU A 15 -0.37 5.54 -1.21
N GLY A 16 0.51 6.35 -0.62
CA GLY A 16 1.32 7.32 -1.34
C GLY A 16 2.22 6.66 -2.40
N TYR A 17 2.78 5.49 -2.10
CA TYR A 17 3.56 4.71 -3.06
C TYR A 17 2.71 4.18 -4.22
N ALA A 18 1.50 3.68 -3.96
CA ALA A 18 0.56 3.26 -4.99
C ALA A 18 0.15 4.43 -5.89
N VAL A 19 -0.19 5.59 -5.31
CA VAL A 19 -0.51 6.82 -6.06
C VAL A 19 0.67 7.26 -6.91
N ARG A 20 1.90 7.26 -6.36
CA ARG A 20 3.12 7.54 -7.13
C ARG A 20 3.32 6.55 -8.27
N GLY A 21 3.03 5.27 -8.05
CA GLY A 21 3.13 4.25 -9.10
C GLY A 21 2.13 4.50 -10.24
N VAL A 22 0.91 4.93 -9.89
CA VAL A 22 -0.10 5.36 -10.86
C VAL A 22 0.32 6.63 -11.63
N THR A 23 0.92 7.63 -10.98
CA THR A 23 1.35 8.84 -11.70
C THR A 23 2.54 8.60 -12.62
N ARG A 24 3.46 7.71 -12.24
CA ARG A 24 4.65 7.36 -13.06
C ARG A 24 4.42 6.24 -14.07
N GLY A 25 3.35 5.47 -13.95
CA GLY A 25 3.10 4.31 -14.80
C GLY A 25 4.02 3.11 -14.52
N GLU A 26 4.70 3.09 -13.38
CA GLU A 26 5.57 1.99 -12.96
C GLU A 26 5.41 1.73 -11.46
N ILE A 27 5.39 0.46 -11.05
CA ILE A 27 5.34 0.08 -9.64
C ILE A 27 6.26 -1.11 -9.39
N THR A 28 7.04 -1.05 -8.31
CA THR A 28 7.97 -2.11 -7.94
C THR A 28 7.48 -2.80 -6.68
N VAL A 29 7.22 -4.10 -6.78
CA VAL A 29 6.80 -4.93 -5.66
C VAL A 29 7.77 -6.09 -5.53
N LYS A 30 8.41 -6.23 -4.35
CA LYS A 30 9.37 -7.31 -4.06
C LYS A 30 10.48 -7.48 -5.12
N GLY A 31 10.99 -6.36 -5.64
CA GLY A 31 12.07 -6.36 -6.65
C GLY A 31 11.60 -6.59 -8.10
N VAL A 32 10.31 -6.82 -8.32
CA VAL A 32 9.72 -6.92 -9.67
C VAL A 32 9.07 -5.58 -10.01
N THR A 33 9.52 -4.96 -11.10
CA THR A 33 8.94 -3.70 -11.61
C THR A 33 7.93 -4.00 -12.71
N ALA A 34 6.66 -3.71 -12.43
CA ALA A 34 5.59 -3.77 -13.43
C ALA A 34 5.39 -2.39 -14.04
N ARG A 35 5.27 -2.31 -15.37
CA ARG A 35 5.04 -1.07 -16.12
C ARG A 35 3.65 -1.10 -16.76
N ARG A 36 2.95 0.02 -16.73
CA ARG A 36 1.58 0.14 -17.26
C ARG A 36 1.50 -0.25 -18.74
N ASP A 37 2.47 0.17 -19.53
CA ASP A 37 2.42 0.00 -20.99
C ASP A 37 2.90 -1.38 -21.45
N ALA A 38 3.79 -2.03 -20.69
CA ALA A 38 4.32 -3.35 -21.03
C ALA A 38 3.46 -4.48 -20.46
N GLU A 39 3.01 -4.35 -19.21
CA GLU A 39 2.32 -5.40 -18.47
C GLU A 39 1.14 -4.82 -17.66
N PRO A 40 0.09 -4.29 -18.34
CA PRO A 40 -0.98 -3.53 -17.69
C PRO A 40 -1.70 -4.31 -16.60
N ALA A 41 -1.98 -5.59 -16.84
CA ALA A 41 -2.64 -6.45 -15.85
C ALA A 41 -1.82 -6.60 -14.57
N LYS A 42 -0.50 -6.87 -14.70
CA LYS A 42 0.40 -6.99 -13.54
C LYS A 42 0.58 -5.65 -12.83
N PHE A 43 0.66 -4.56 -13.58
CA PHE A 43 0.74 -3.20 -13.02
C PHE A 43 -0.48 -2.89 -12.15
N TRP A 44 -1.70 -3.03 -12.69
CA TRP A 44 -2.93 -2.74 -11.94
C TRP A 44 -3.15 -3.70 -10.77
N PHE A 45 -2.82 -4.98 -10.94
CA PHE A 45 -2.84 -5.94 -9.83
C PHE A 45 -1.89 -5.51 -8.70
N SER A 46 -0.66 -5.11 -9.04
CA SER A 46 0.32 -4.65 -8.05
C SER A 46 -0.13 -3.38 -7.34
N VAL A 47 -0.68 -2.41 -8.08
CA VAL A 47 -1.26 -1.18 -7.51
C VAL A 47 -2.42 -1.53 -6.56
N ALA A 48 -3.33 -2.41 -6.98
CA ALA A 48 -4.48 -2.82 -6.17
C ALA A 48 -4.05 -3.52 -4.88
N VAL A 49 -3.08 -4.44 -4.95
CA VAL A 49 -2.55 -5.13 -3.77
C VAL A 49 -1.90 -4.14 -2.81
N VAL A 50 -0.99 -3.29 -3.28
CA VAL A 50 -0.31 -2.29 -2.44
C VAL A 50 -1.34 -1.32 -1.82
N GLY A 51 -2.29 -0.85 -2.62
CA GLY A 51 -3.35 0.04 -2.17
C GLY A 51 -4.25 -0.59 -1.10
N ALA A 52 -4.67 -1.85 -1.30
CA ALA A 52 -5.50 -2.59 -0.35
C ALA A 52 -4.76 -2.81 0.98
N PHE A 53 -3.48 -3.18 0.94
CA PHE A 53 -2.66 -3.30 2.15
C PHE A 53 -2.51 -1.96 2.88
N GLY A 54 -2.26 -0.88 2.15
CA GLY A 54 -2.20 0.47 2.72
C GLY A 54 -3.52 0.86 3.41
N ALA A 55 -4.65 0.66 2.72
CA ALA A 55 -5.98 0.92 3.27
C ALA A 55 -6.28 0.04 4.50
N MET A 56 -5.91 -1.23 4.47
CA MET A 56 -6.08 -2.16 5.59
C MET A 56 -5.30 -1.69 6.84
N LEU A 57 -4.05 -1.24 6.69
CA LEU A 57 -3.24 -0.73 7.81
C LEU A 57 -3.83 0.56 8.41
N VAL A 58 -4.31 1.47 7.56
CA VAL A 58 -5.02 2.67 8.03
C VAL A 58 -6.29 2.27 8.77
N ALA A 59 -7.09 1.36 8.23
CA ALA A 59 -8.30 0.86 8.88
C ALA A 59 -8.00 0.21 10.24
N PHE A 60 -6.96 -0.63 10.33
CA PHE A 60 -6.52 -1.20 11.61
C PHE A 60 -6.02 -0.15 12.59
N SER A 61 -5.37 0.91 12.12
CA SER A 61 -4.93 2.01 13.01
C SER A 61 -6.10 2.75 13.65
N LEU A 62 -7.22 2.88 12.92
CA LEU A 62 -8.42 3.61 13.34
C LEU A 62 -9.36 2.74 14.18
N PHE A 63 -9.65 1.52 13.69
CA PHE A 63 -10.69 0.65 14.23
C PHE A 63 -10.14 -0.56 14.99
N GLY A 64 -8.84 -0.84 14.88
CA GLY A 64 -8.21 -1.98 15.53
C GLY A 64 -8.25 -1.84 17.05
N ARG A 65 -8.98 -2.75 17.70
CA ARG A 65 -8.75 -3.09 19.10
C ARG A 65 -7.44 -3.88 19.15
N LEU A 66 -6.34 -3.16 19.39
CA LEU A 66 -5.08 -3.79 19.76
C LEU A 66 -5.28 -4.31 21.18
N GLU A 67 -5.80 -5.52 21.31
CA GLU A 67 -5.70 -6.27 22.55
C GLU A 67 -4.21 -6.49 22.78
N ALA A 68 -3.65 -5.67 23.66
CA ALA A 68 -2.32 -5.90 24.20
C ALA A 68 -2.43 -7.15 25.07
N GLY A 69 -2.05 -8.30 24.50
CA GLY A 69 -1.77 -9.52 25.25
C GLY A 69 -0.54 -9.32 26.14
#